data_AF-A0A6L2P149-F1
#
_entry.id   AF-A0A6L2P149-F1
#
_cell.length_a   1.000
_cell.length_b   1.000
_cell.length_c   1.000
_cell.angle_alpha   90.00
_cell.angle_beta   90.00
_cell.angle_gamma   90.00
#
_symmetry.space_group_name_H-M   'P 1'
#
loop_
_entity.id
_entity.type
_entity.pdbx_description
1 polymer ?
#
loop_
_entity_poly.entity_id
_entity_poly.type
_entity_poly.pdbx_seq_one_letter_code
_entity_poly.pdbx_strand_id
1 'polypeptide(L)'
;MIKSSHGDTPFLLTYGTEAVIPAEIEMPTYRTAAVDVVSNDKELRLNLDLLKERRERAAVCEARAKSKMMKYYNARVRSVAFKPGDFVYRSNDASHAVAGGKLGPK
;
A
#
# COMPACT_ATOMS: atom_id res chain seq x y z
N MET A 1 -5.80 0.01 -10.41
CA MET A 1 -4.63 0.51 -9.66
C MET A 1 -4.99 0.54 -8.18
N ILE A 2 -4.24 -0.13 -7.31
CA ILE A 2 -4.51 -0.11 -5.86
C ILE A 2 -4.09 1.26 -5.33
N LYS A 3 -5.05 2.04 -4.83
CA LYS A 3 -4.79 3.33 -4.19
C LYS A 3 -4.40 3.10 -2.74
N SER A 4 -3.33 3.74 -2.29
CA SER A 4 -2.93 3.70 -0.87
C SER A 4 -3.95 4.45 -0.01
N SER A 5 -3.79 4.43 1.32
CA SER A 5 -4.70 5.10 2.27
C SER A 5 -4.87 6.61 2.05
N HIS A 6 -4.02 7.24 1.23
CA HIS A 6 -4.08 8.66 0.86
C HIS A 6 -4.65 8.93 -0.55
N GLY A 7 -5.04 7.92 -1.32
CA GLY A 7 -5.65 8.09 -2.65
C GLY A 7 -4.66 8.16 -3.82
N ASP A 8 -3.44 8.66 -3.61
CA ASP A 8 -2.36 8.59 -4.62
C ASP A 8 -1.82 7.16 -4.85
N THR A 9 -1.20 6.97 -6.01
CA THR A 9 -0.55 5.72 -6.41
C THR A 9 0.95 5.75 -6.08
N PRO A 10 1.60 4.59 -5.84
CA PRO A 10 3.04 4.55 -5.58
C PRO A 10 3.88 5.15 -6.71
N PHE A 11 3.41 5.01 -7.96
CA PHE A 11 4.09 5.56 -9.13
C PHE A 11 4.07 7.09 -9.12
N LEU A 12 2.91 7.70 -8.88
CA LEU A 12 2.76 9.15 -8.78
C LEU A 12 3.59 9.75 -7.65
N LEU A 13 3.73 9.05 -6.52
CA LEU A 13 4.61 9.49 -5.43
C LEU A 13 6.10 9.36 -5.78
N THR A 14 6.46 8.45 -6.67
CA THR A 14 7.86 8.22 -7.05
C THR A 14 8.28 9.20 -8.15
N TYR A 15 7.45 9.35 -9.18
CA TYR A 15 7.81 10.05 -10.42
C TYR A 15 7.09 11.40 -10.62
N GLY A 16 6.12 11.75 -9.76
CA GLY A 16 5.39 13.02 -9.82
C GLY A 16 4.15 13.00 -10.71
N THR A 17 4.05 12.03 -11.62
CA THR A 17 2.95 11.88 -12.58
C THR A 17 2.41 10.46 -12.57
N GLU A 18 1.17 10.28 -13.00
CA GLU A 18 0.56 8.95 -13.11
C GLU A 18 1.12 8.21 -14.34
N ALA A 19 1.34 6.90 -14.23
CA ALA A 19 1.80 6.09 -15.35
C ALA A 19 0.73 5.95 -16.45
N VAL A 20 1.14 6.08 -17.70
CA VAL A 20 0.36 5.66 -18.87
C VAL A 20 0.78 4.24 -19.23
N ILE A 21 -0.18 3.32 -19.34
CA ILE A 21 0.09 1.90 -19.58
C ILE A 21 0.38 1.67 -21.08
N PRO A 22 1.33 0.79 -21.45
CA PRO A 22 1.72 0.55 -22.85
C PRO A 22 0.61 0.10 -23.82
N ALA A 23 -0.52 -0.43 -23.34
CA ALA A 23 -1.63 -0.79 -24.22
C ALA A 23 -2.18 0.41 -25.02
N GLU A 24 -2.07 1.64 -24.50
CA GLU A 24 -2.40 2.89 -25.22
C GLU A 24 -1.29 3.35 -26.19
N ILE A 25 -0.11 2.72 -26.14
CA ILE A 25 1.06 3.01 -27.00
C ILE A 25 1.01 2.13 -28.26
N GLU A 26 0.59 0.86 -28.15
CA GLU A 26 0.46 -0.06 -29.30
C GLU A 26 -0.71 0.31 -30.21
N MET A 27 -1.78 0.89 -29.65
CA MET A 27 -2.90 1.44 -30.41
C MET A 27 -3.02 2.94 -30.12
N PRO A 28 -2.76 3.83 -31.10
CA PRO A 28 -2.90 5.27 -30.89
C PRO A 28 -4.35 5.60 -30.53
N THR A 29 -4.55 6.10 -29.32
CA THR A 29 -5.82 6.62 -28.83
C THR A 29 -5.81 8.14 -28.89
N TYR A 30 -6.96 8.80 -28.69
CA TYR A 30 -7.03 10.26 -28.65
C TYR A 30 -6.03 10.87 -27.65
N ARG A 31 -5.76 10.17 -26.54
CA ARG A 31 -4.78 10.57 -25.52
C ARG A 31 -3.35 10.66 -26.04
N THR A 32 -2.95 9.74 -26.92
CA THR A 32 -1.61 9.73 -27.54
C THR A 32 -1.56 10.54 -28.84
N ALA A 33 -2.69 10.69 -29.54
CA ALA A 33 -2.77 11.44 -30.80
C ALA A 33 -2.77 12.98 -30.64
N ALA A 34 -3.28 13.49 -29.50
CA ALA A 34 -3.43 14.94 -29.25
C ALA A 34 -2.43 15.48 -28.21
N VAL A 35 -1.23 14.91 -28.13
CA VAL A 35 -0.21 15.33 -27.15
C VAL A 35 0.39 16.68 -27.52
N ASP A 36 0.17 17.69 -26.66
CA ASP A 36 0.94 18.93 -26.68
C ASP A 36 2.18 18.79 -25.78
N VAL A 37 3.32 18.55 -26.43
CA VAL A 37 4.61 18.35 -25.77
C VAL A 37 5.01 19.57 -24.93
N VAL A 38 4.72 20.80 -25.39
CA VAL A 38 5.15 22.03 -24.72
C VAL A 38 4.35 22.26 -23.45
N SER A 39 3.03 22.01 -23.49
CA SER A 39 2.18 22.08 -22.30
C SER A 39 2.54 20.99 -21.29
N ASN A 40 2.75 19.75 -21.77
CA ASN A 40 3.11 18.62 -20.90
C ASN A 40 4.44 18.85 -20.17
N ASP A 41 5.46 19.40 -20.84
CA ASP A 41 6.74 19.74 -20.21
C ASP A 41 6.59 20.77 -19.07
N LYS A 42 5.70 21.77 -19.25
CA LYS A 42 5.41 22.76 -18.20
C LYS A 42 4.69 22.12 -17.02
N GLU A 43 3.70 21.29 -17.28
CA GLU A 43 2.94 20.58 -16.26
C GLU A 43 3.81 19.57 -15.50
N LEU A 44 4.73 18.89 -16.20
CA LEU A 44 5.70 17.99 -15.60
C LEU A 44 6.61 18.71 -14.60
N ARG A 45 7.12 19.90 -14.95
CA ARG A 45 7.91 20.73 -14.03
C ARG A 45 7.12 21.09 -12.77
N LEU A 46 5.88 21.56 -12.96
CA LEU A 46 4.99 21.89 -11.83
C LEU A 46 4.74 20.67 -10.94
N ASN A 47 4.50 19.49 -11.53
CA ASN A 47 4.29 18.25 -10.79
C ASN A 47 5.53 17.84 -9.98
N LEU A 48 6.73 18.04 -10.51
CA LEU A 48 7.99 17.79 -9.82
C LEU A 48 8.19 18.77 -8.64
N ASP A 49 7.85 20.04 -8.81
CA ASP A 49 7.93 21.04 -7.75
C ASP A 49 6.97 20.69 -6.58
N LEU A 50 5.75 20.23 -6.90
CA LEU A 50 4.74 19.84 -5.92
C LEU A 50 4.92 18.43 -5.34
N LEU A 51 5.83 17.62 -5.91
CA LEU A 51 6.01 16.22 -5.55
C LEU A 51 6.37 16.06 -4.08
N LYS A 52 7.19 16.98 -3.55
CA LYS A 52 7.59 16.96 -2.14
C LYS A 52 6.38 17.14 -1.22
N GLU A 53 5.52 18.13 -1.49
CA GLU A 53 4.31 18.36 -0.70
C GLU A 53 3.36 17.17 -0.75
N ARG A 54 3.19 16.55 -1.92
CA ARG A 54 2.38 15.34 -2.06
C ARG A 54 2.92 14.19 -1.21
N ARG A 55 4.25 13.95 -1.23
CA ARG A 55 4.90 12.94 -0.38
C ARG A 55 4.69 13.20 1.10
N GLU A 56 4.79 14.46 1.53
CA GLU A 56 4.57 14.84 2.93
C GLU A 56 3.12 14.58 3.34
N ARG A 57 2.14 15.00 2.52
CA ARG A 57 0.71 14.71 2.76
C ARG A 57 0.42 13.21 2.82
N ALA A 58 0.99 12.45 1.87
CA ALA A 58 0.90 11.00 1.83
C ALA A 58 1.44 10.36 3.11
N ALA A 59 2.62 10.78 3.57
CA ALA A 59 3.25 10.29 4.80
C ALA A 59 2.40 10.58 6.04
N VAL A 60 1.81 11.78 6.16
CA VAL A 60 0.90 12.13 7.26
C VAL A 60 -0.33 11.24 7.28
N CYS A 61 -0.96 11.03 6.12
CA CYS A 61 -2.11 10.14 5.98
C CYS A 61 -1.77 8.69 6.36
N GLU A 62 -0.62 8.18 5.90
CA GLU A 62 -0.17 6.82 6.20
C GLU A 62 0.14 6.65 7.70
N ALA A 63 0.84 7.63 8.31
CA ALA A 63 1.12 7.63 9.74
C ALA A 63 -0.17 7.63 10.57
N ARG A 64 -1.19 8.39 10.14
CA ARG A 64 -2.51 8.41 10.77
C ARG A 64 -3.21 7.05 10.64
N ALA A 65 -3.18 6.44 9.45
CA ALA A 65 -3.78 5.13 9.21
C ALA A 65 -3.13 4.04 10.08
N LYS A 66 -1.79 4.00 10.09
CA LYS A 66 -1.00 3.08 10.93
C LYS A 66 -1.30 3.29 12.42
N SER A 67 -1.34 4.54 12.88
CA SER A 67 -1.67 4.87 14.28
C SER A 67 -3.07 4.41 14.66
N LYS A 68 -4.06 4.58 13.78
CA LYS A 68 -5.44 4.11 14.01
C LYS A 68 -5.48 2.58 14.13
N MET A 69 -4.78 1.87 13.24
CA MET A 69 -4.70 0.41 13.25
C MET A 69 -3.99 -0.11 14.50
N MET A 70 -2.87 0.51 14.88
CA MET A 70 -2.12 0.19 16.10
C MET A 70 -2.98 0.37 17.36
N LYS A 71 -3.71 1.50 17.47
CA LYS A 71 -4.62 1.74 18.61
C LYS A 71 -5.71 0.67 18.70
N TYR A 72 -6.32 0.32 17.58
CA TYR A 72 -7.35 -0.71 17.53
C TYR A 72 -6.82 -2.09 17.95
N TYR A 73 -5.64 -2.48 17.44
CA TYR A 73 -5.02 -3.75 17.75
C TYR A 73 -4.59 -3.80 19.23
N ASN A 74 -3.85 -2.81 19.71
CA ASN A 74 -3.35 -2.75 21.09
C ASN A 74 -4.47 -2.70 22.13
N ALA A 75 -5.62 -2.10 21.80
CA ALA A 75 -6.78 -2.08 22.70
C ALA A 75 -7.44 -3.46 22.88
N ARG A 76 -7.24 -4.38 21.93
CA ARG A 76 -7.91 -5.70 21.91
C ARG A 76 -6.98 -6.85 22.28
N VAL A 77 -5.69 -6.68 22.05
CA VAL A 77 -4.69 -7.72 22.32
C VAL A 77 -4.43 -7.77 23.81
N ARG A 78 -4.67 -8.94 24.40
CA ARG A 78 -4.22 -9.24 25.75
C ARG A 78 -2.75 -9.65 25.65
N SER A 79 -1.86 -8.87 26.25
CA SER A 79 -0.46 -9.27 26.37
C SER A 79 -0.36 -10.49 27.27
N VAL A 80 0.28 -11.54 26.77
CA VAL A 80 0.63 -12.74 27.52
C VAL A 80 2.14 -12.88 27.47
N ALA A 81 2.78 -12.98 28.64
CA ALA A 81 4.21 -13.23 28.76
C ALA A 81 4.41 -14.68 29.20
N PHE A 82 5.30 -15.40 28.50
CA PHE A 82 5.66 -16.78 28.81
C PHE A 82 7.05 -16.83 29.45
N LYS A 83 7.24 -17.78 30.35
CA LYS A 83 8.53 -18.09 30.99
C LYS A 83 9.09 -19.41 30.43
N PRO A 84 10.42 -19.61 30.48
CA PRO A 84 11.00 -20.92 30.17
C PRO A 84 10.37 -22.01 31.06
N GLY A 85 9.88 -23.07 30.42
CA GLY A 85 9.16 -24.17 31.09
C GLY A 85 7.63 -24.09 31.00
N ASP A 86 7.07 -22.98 30.52
CA ASP A 86 5.63 -22.89 30.25
C ASP A 86 5.24 -23.74 29.05
N PHE A 87 4.20 -24.55 29.20
CA PHE A 87 3.59 -25.28 28.09
C PHE A 87 2.54 -24.40 27.41
N VAL A 88 2.64 -24.26 26.09
CA VAL A 88 1.73 -23.43 25.29
C VAL A 88 1.20 -24.26 24.12
N TYR A 89 -0.11 -24.18 23.89
CA TYR A 89 -0.71 -24.77 22.70
C TYR A 89 -0.33 -23.92 21.48
N ARG A 90 0.25 -24.58 20.47
CA ARG A 90 0.49 -23.98 19.16
C ARG A 90 -0.64 -24.39 18.24
N SER A 91 -1.17 -23.46 17.45
CA SER A 91 -2.16 -23.81 16.44
C SER A 91 -1.56 -24.78 15.42
N ASN A 92 -2.34 -25.79 15.07
CA ASN A 92 -2.02 -26.69 13.98
C ASN A 92 -1.93 -25.94 12.65
N ASP A 93 -2.72 -24.88 12.44
CA ASP A 93 -2.61 -24.02 11.25
C ASP A 93 -1.20 -23.40 11.08
N ALA A 94 -0.53 -23.06 12.17
CA ALA A 94 0.80 -22.44 12.14
C ALA A 94 1.96 -23.46 12.29
N SER A 95 1.66 -24.71 12.62
CA SER A 95 2.67 -25.76 12.84
C SER A 95 2.63 -26.88 11.82
N HIS A 96 1.49 -27.07 11.15
CA HIS A 96 1.20 -28.17 10.23
C HIS A 96 1.59 -29.54 10.82
N ALA A 97 1.44 -29.71 12.13
CA ALA A 97 1.82 -30.93 12.83
C ALA A 97 0.94 -32.13 12.43
N VAL A 98 -0.32 -31.88 12.08
CA VAL A 98 -1.29 -32.86 11.58
C VAL A 98 -1.97 -32.31 10.33
N ALA A 99 -2.28 -33.19 9.37
CA ALA A 99 -3.02 -32.83 8.16
C ALA A 99 -4.34 -32.12 8.50
N GLY A 100 -4.54 -30.94 7.92
CA GLY A 100 -5.71 -30.09 8.17
C GLY A 100 -7.00 -30.66 7.57
N GLY A 101 -8.12 -30.35 8.19
CA GLY A 101 -9.46 -30.74 7.72
C GLY A 101 -10.55 -30.13 8.59
N LYS A 102 -11.82 -30.20 8.15
CA LYS A 102 -12.96 -29.62 8.89
C LYS A 102 -13.12 -30.14 10.32
N LEU A 103 -12.57 -31.33 10.61
CA LEU A 103 -12.58 -31.98 11.92
C LEU A 103 -11.17 -32.16 12.52
N GLY A 104 -10.15 -31.57 11.90
CA GLY A 104 -8.78 -31.62 12.40
C GLY A 104 -8.58 -30.68 13.60
N PRO A 105 -7.58 -30.94 14.46
CA PRO A 105 -7.19 -29.99 15.49
C PRO A 105 -6.78 -28.65 14.86
N LYS A 106 -7.19 -27.55 15.50
CA LYS A 106 -6.90 -26.18 15.07
C LYS A 106 -5.47 -25.76 15.37
#